data_AF-A0A6A5YS16-F1
#
_entry.id   AF-A0A6A5YS16-F1
#
_cell.length_a   1.000
_cell.length_b   1.000
_cell.length_c   1.000
_cell.angle_alpha   90.00
_cell.angle_beta   90.00
_cell.angle_gamma   90.00
#
_symmetry.space_group_name_H-M   'P 1'
#
loop_
_entity.id
_entity.type
_entity.pdbx_description
1 polymer ?
#
loop_
_entity_poly.entity_id
_entity_poly.type
_entity_poly.pdbx_seq_one_letter_code
_entity_poly.pdbx_strand_id
1 'polypeptide(L)'
;MQGEEVSRLMIATAIDGKPATRGRRKENALAQLIILQPEVAGTNCESVIAATSSLLEMSGVDNRIARISDLAGSDLTNKTIISFSELHRPLLSTLGATELETLKRITQDSAGLLWITRGANRTHSELAMFQDLARTLR
;
A
#
# COMPACT_ATOMS: atom_id res chain seq x y z
N MET A 1 -1.29 27.50 -24.16
CA MET A 1 -0.30 27.02 -23.18
C MET A 1 -1.07 26.49 -21.97
N GLN A 2 -1.17 25.18 -21.80
CA GLN A 2 -1.57 24.56 -20.52
C GLN A 2 -0.38 23.72 -20.08
N GLY A 3 0.36 24.23 -19.10
CA GLY A 3 1.48 23.54 -18.48
C GLY A 3 0.96 22.51 -17.48
N GLU A 4 1.60 21.34 -17.49
CA GLU A 4 1.47 20.24 -16.55
C GLU A 4 1.56 20.68 -15.10
N GLU A 5 0.75 20.06 -14.25
CA GLU A 5 1.19 19.74 -12.88
C GLU A 5 0.65 18.35 -12.51
N VAL A 6 1.35 17.32 -13.00
CA VAL A 6 1.12 15.93 -12.59
C VAL A 6 1.96 15.68 -11.35
N SER A 7 1.42 16.00 -10.18
CA SER A 7 2.08 15.66 -8.91
C SER A 7 2.00 14.15 -8.68
N ARG A 8 3.06 13.43 -9.06
CA ARG A 8 3.25 12.01 -8.72
C ARG A 8 4.06 11.94 -7.44
N LEU A 9 3.39 11.87 -6.30
CA LEU A 9 4.06 11.67 -5.01
C LEU A 9 4.16 10.18 -4.71
N MET A 10 5.39 9.66 -4.69
CA MET A 10 5.70 8.33 -4.18
C MET A 10 6.20 8.47 -2.74
N ILE A 11 5.42 8.00 -1.77
CA ILE A 11 5.85 7.92 -0.37
C ILE A 11 6.38 6.50 -0.16
N ALA A 12 7.70 6.36 -0.08
CA ALA A 12 8.35 5.14 0.36
C ALA A 12 8.74 5.31 1.83
N THR A 13 8.16 4.50 2.70
CA THR A 13 8.55 4.41 4.11
C THR A 13 9.17 3.06 4.37
N ALA A 14 10.48 3.06 4.66
CA ALA A 14 11.12 1.92 5.31
C ALA A 14 10.64 1.89 6.76
N ILE A 15 10.03 0.78 7.16
CA ILE A 15 9.66 0.55 8.55
C ILE A 15 10.90 -0.07 9.17
N ASP A 16 11.50 0.60 10.16
CA ASP A 16 12.66 0.05 10.87
C ASP A 16 12.23 -1.25 11.54
N GLY A 17 12.56 -2.37 10.91
CA GLY A 17 12.37 -3.69 11.49
C GLY A 17 13.09 -3.71 12.83
N LYS A 18 12.37 -4.10 13.89
CA LYS A 18 12.93 -4.42 15.20
C LYS A 18 14.23 -5.21 14.97
N PRO A 19 15.38 -4.81 15.56
CA PRO A 19 16.67 -5.33 15.14
C PRO A 19 16.68 -6.84 15.30
N ALA A 20 16.58 -7.55 14.17
CA ALA A 20 16.87 -8.96 14.11
C ALA A 20 18.32 -9.10 14.57
N THR A 21 18.51 -9.80 15.67
CA THR A 21 19.81 -10.21 16.21
C THR A 21 20.74 -10.53 15.05
N ARG A 22 21.90 -9.83 14.99
CA ARG A 22 22.98 -10.02 14.02
C ARG A 22 23.37 -11.50 13.97
N GLY A 23 22.70 -12.23 13.10
CA GLY A 23 22.92 -13.64 12.86
C GLY A 23 22.51 -13.88 11.43
N ARG A 24 23.52 -13.88 10.54
CA ARG A 24 23.47 -14.43 9.19
C ARG A 24 22.22 -14.03 8.39
N ARG A 25 22.37 -13.02 7.53
CA ARG A 25 21.41 -12.67 6.46
C ARG A 25 20.87 -13.97 5.87
N LYS A 26 19.63 -14.34 6.21
CA LYS A 26 18.92 -15.43 5.54
C LYS A 26 18.65 -14.91 4.14
N GLU A 27 19.60 -15.14 3.24
CA GLU A 27 19.32 -15.28 1.83
C GLU A 27 18.10 -16.23 1.72
N ASN A 28 17.07 -15.80 0.99
CA ASN A 28 15.83 -16.54 0.70
C ASN A 28 14.73 -16.64 1.77
N ALA A 29 14.41 -15.55 2.47
CA ALA A 29 12.97 -15.31 2.71
C ALA A 29 12.47 -14.52 1.50
N LEU A 30 11.80 -15.19 0.55
CA LEU A 30 11.10 -14.50 -0.54
C LEU A 30 10.17 -13.48 0.12
N ALA A 31 10.46 -12.20 -0.03
CA ALA A 31 9.63 -11.15 0.51
C ALA A 31 8.25 -11.28 -0.15
N GLN A 32 7.27 -11.77 0.60
CA GLN A 32 5.91 -11.94 0.08
C GLN A 32 5.27 -10.58 -0.05
N LEU A 33 4.95 -10.22 -1.30
CA LEU A 33 4.39 -8.93 -1.63
C LEU A 33 2.87 -9.04 -1.72
N ILE A 34 2.15 -8.09 -1.10
CA ILE A 34 0.71 -7.96 -1.24
C ILE A 34 0.41 -6.67 -1.98
N ILE A 35 -0.33 -6.78 -3.09
CA ILE A 35 -0.84 -5.64 -3.83
C ILE A 35 -2.28 -5.39 -3.38
N LEU A 36 -2.51 -4.28 -2.70
CA LEU A 36 -3.84 -3.85 -2.30
C LEU A 36 -4.55 -3.14 -3.45
N GLN A 37 -5.68 -3.68 -3.85
CA GLN A 37 -6.60 -3.06 -4.80
C GLN A 37 -7.71 -2.28 -4.06
N PRO A 38 -8.44 -1.37 -4.74
CA PRO A 38 -9.63 -0.75 -4.17
C PRO A 38 -10.70 -1.77 -3.80
N GLU A 39 -11.50 -1.47 -2.76
CA GLU A 39 -12.61 -2.34 -2.33
C GLU A 39 -13.69 -2.48 -3.43
N VAL A 40 -13.93 -1.40 -4.18
CA VAL A 40 -14.96 -1.33 -5.22
C VAL A 40 -14.39 -1.68 -6.60
N ALA A 41 -14.98 -2.68 -7.25
CA ALA A 41 -14.65 -3.11 -8.61
C ALA A 41 -15.01 -2.05 -9.66
N GLY A 42 -14.39 -2.11 -10.86
CA GLY A 42 -14.65 -1.17 -11.94
C GLY A 42 -13.90 0.16 -11.80
N THR A 43 -12.80 0.16 -11.04
CA THR A 43 -11.88 1.28 -10.96
C THR A 43 -10.86 1.19 -12.09
N ASN A 44 -10.49 2.33 -12.69
CA ASN A 44 -9.54 2.40 -13.81
C ASN A 44 -8.09 2.01 -13.45
N CYS A 45 -7.86 1.37 -12.29
CA CYS A 45 -6.55 0.93 -11.83
C CYS A 45 -6.30 -0.56 -12.03
N GLU A 46 -7.29 -1.36 -12.44
CA GLU A 46 -7.15 -2.81 -12.64
C GLU A 46 -6.00 -3.14 -13.60
N SER A 47 -5.85 -2.40 -14.69
CA SER A 47 -4.76 -2.59 -15.65
C SER A 47 -3.37 -2.28 -15.07
N VAL A 48 -3.27 -1.25 -14.22
CA VAL A 48 -2.03 -0.87 -13.56
C VAL A 48 -1.64 -1.91 -12.50
N ILE A 49 -2.62 -2.39 -11.74
CA ILE A 49 -2.45 -3.44 -10.73
C ILE A 49 -1.97 -4.74 -11.41
N ALA A 50 -2.64 -5.15 -12.49
CA ALA A 50 -2.27 -6.33 -13.26
C ALA A 50 -0.86 -6.21 -13.85
N ALA A 51 -0.53 -5.07 -14.48
CA ALA A 51 0.81 -4.83 -15.03
C ALA A 51 1.89 -4.83 -13.95
N THR A 52 1.61 -4.27 -12.77
CA THR A 52 2.53 -4.29 -11.62
C THR A 52 2.76 -5.71 -11.13
N SER A 53 1.69 -6.50 -10.97
CA SER A 53 1.75 -7.90 -10.56
C SER A 53 2.58 -8.73 -11.54
N SER A 54 2.30 -8.65 -12.84
CA SER A 54 3.05 -9.39 -13.87
C SER A 54 4.52 -9.00 -13.91
N LEU A 55 4.86 -7.71 -13.77
CA LEU A 55 6.26 -7.28 -13.76
C LEU A 55 7.03 -7.82 -12.55
N LEU A 56 6.38 -7.88 -11.38
CA LEU A 56 6.96 -8.48 -10.18
C LEU A 56 7.18 -9.98 -10.35
N GLU A 57 6.20 -10.70 -10.90
CA GLU A 57 6.32 -12.14 -11.20
C GLU A 57 7.46 -12.43 -12.19
N MET A 58 7.55 -11.63 -13.27
CA MET A 58 8.65 -11.71 -14.24
C MET A 58 10.02 -11.45 -13.62
N SER A 59 10.06 -10.70 -12.52
CA SER A 59 11.28 -10.41 -11.75
C SER A 59 11.56 -11.46 -10.66
N GLY A 60 10.76 -12.53 -10.59
CA GLY A 60 10.90 -13.60 -9.59
C GLY A 60 10.35 -13.24 -8.20
N VAL A 61 9.49 -12.21 -8.11
CA VAL A 61 8.87 -11.78 -6.84
C VAL A 61 7.47 -12.37 -6.75
N ASP A 62 7.28 -13.25 -5.77
CA ASP A 62 5.97 -13.80 -5.41
C ASP A 62 5.07 -12.68 -4.85
N ASN A 63 3.90 -12.51 -5.46
CA ASN A 63 2.94 -11.50 -5.05
C ASN A 63 1.50 -12.01 -5.15
N ARG A 64 0.62 -11.43 -4.34
CA ARG A 64 -0.82 -11.65 -4.43
C ARG A 64 -1.58 -10.33 -4.42
N ILE A 65 -2.70 -10.29 -5.13
CA ILE A 65 -3.64 -9.17 -5.10
C ILE A 65 -4.69 -9.44 -4.01
N ALA A 66 -4.97 -8.44 -3.19
CA ALA A 66 -5.95 -8.52 -2.10
C ALA A 66 -6.65 -7.17 -1.90
N ARG A 67 -7.81 -7.18 -1.24
CA ARG A 67 -8.45 -5.99 -0.66
C ARG A 67 -8.02 -5.81 0.80
N ILE A 68 -8.35 -4.68 1.42
CA ILE A 68 -8.06 -4.48 2.84
C ILE A 68 -8.91 -5.42 3.69
N SER A 69 -10.18 -5.59 3.30
CA SER A 69 -11.10 -6.57 3.89
C SER A 69 -10.54 -8.00 3.90
N ASP A 70 -9.81 -8.41 2.85
CA ASP A 70 -9.19 -9.74 2.75
C ASP A 70 -8.02 -9.96 3.73
N LEU A 71 -7.50 -8.89 4.35
CA LEU A 71 -6.37 -8.96 5.28
C LEU A 71 -6.79 -9.02 6.76
N ALA A 72 -8.09 -9.00 7.05
CA ALA A 72 -8.58 -9.17 8.40
C ALA A 72 -8.05 -10.49 9.00
N GLY A 73 -7.34 -10.41 10.12
CA GLY A 73 -6.73 -11.59 10.78
C GLY A 73 -5.52 -12.22 10.08
N SER A 74 -5.08 -11.70 8.92
CA SER A 74 -3.85 -12.16 8.27
C SER A 74 -2.61 -11.77 9.08
N ASP A 75 -1.58 -12.63 9.11
CA ASP A 75 -0.24 -12.23 9.56
C ASP A 75 0.39 -11.30 8.50
N LEU A 76 0.87 -10.14 8.91
CA LEU A 76 1.49 -9.13 8.05
C LEU A 76 3.01 -9.05 8.24
N THR A 77 3.55 -9.82 9.18
CA THR A 77 4.98 -9.87 9.48
C THR A 77 5.78 -10.28 8.25
N ASN A 78 6.87 -9.57 7.96
CA ASN A 78 7.74 -9.80 6.79
C ASN A 78 7.04 -9.63 5.42
N LYS A 79 5.84 -9.03 5.37
CA LYS A 79 5.14 -8.76 4.11
C LYS A 79 5.36 -7.31 3.67
N THR A 80 5.65 -7.12 2.39
CA THR A 80 5.69 -5.78 1.79
C THR A 80 4.36 -5.49 1.14
N ILE A 81 3.81 -4.31 1.39
CA ILE A 81 2.49 -3.91 0.90
C ILE A 81 2.66 -2.82 -0.17
N ILE A 82 2.07 -3.01 -1.35
CA ILE A 82 1.87 -1.95 -2.35
C ILE A 82 0.39 -1.63 -2.40
N SER A 83 -0.01 -0.41 -2.05
CA SER A 83 -1.41 -0.01 -1.99
C SER A 83 -1.81 0.91 -3.13
N PHE A 84 -2.84 0.50 -3.88
CA PHE A 84 -3.56 1.32 -4.87
C PHE A 84 -4.94 1.74 -4.36
N SER A 85 -5.26 1.46 -3.09
CA SER A 85 -6.61 1.60 -2.53
C SER A 85 -7.15 3.04 -2.55
N GLU A 86 -6.28 4.05 -2.60
CA GLU A 86 -6.65 5.48 -2.63
C GLU A 86 -6.42 6.14 -4.00
N LEU A 87 -6.22 5.37 -5.07
CA LEU A 87 -5.92 5.95 -6.38
C LEU A 87 -7.12 6.69 -7.00
N HIS A 88 -8.35 6.22 -6.75
CA HIS A 88 -9.53 6.78 -7.42
C HIS A 88 -10.55 7.38 -6.46
N ARG A 89 -10.68 6.79 -5.27
CA ARG A 89 -11.61 7.24 -4.24
C ARG A 89 -10.88 7.40 -2.90
N PRO A 90 -11.33 8.32 -2.05
CA PRO A 90 -10.75 8.49 -0.72
C PRO A 90 -11.07 7.26 0.11
N LEU A 91 -10.03 6.57 0.56
CA LEU A 91 -10.18 5.31 1.25
C LEU A 91 -10.80 5.52 2.64
N LEU A 92 -10.26 6.48 3.39
CA LEU A 92 -10.58 6.67 4.81
C LEU A 92 -12.05 7.03 5.06
N SER A 93 -12.72 7.68 4.10
CA SER A 93 -14.16 7.96 4.20
C SER A 93 -15.05 6.73 4.01
N THR A 94 -14.49 5.61 3.56
CA THR A 94 -15.24 4.38 3.22
C THR A 94 -14.92 3.20 4.12
N LEU A 95 -13.95 3.32 5.03
CA LEU A 95 -13.55 2.22 5.90
C LEU A 95 -14.53 2.04 7.06
N GLY A 96 -14.89 0.78 7.36
CA GLY A 96 -15.47 0.40 8.64
C GLY A 96 -14.40 0.24 9.72
N ALA A 97 -14.83 -0.14 10.92
CA ALA A 97 -13.93 -0.32 12.06
C ALA A 97 -12.89 -1.43 11.82
N THR A 98 -13.31 -2.56 11.22
CA THR A 98 -12.43 -3.70 10.95
C THR A 98 -11.35 -3.36 9.93
N GLU A 99 -11.71 -2.66 8.85
CA GLU A 99 -10.74 -2.24 7.84
C GLU A 99 -9.78 -1.19 8.39
N LEU A 100 -10.24 -0.29 9.27
CA LEU A 100 -9.39 0.68 9.93
C LEU A 100 -8.35 0.02 10.85
N GLU A 101 -8.75 -0.98 11.65
CA GLU A 101 -7.80 -1.76 12.46
C GLU A 101 -6.82 -2.54 11.58
N THR A 102 -7.29 -3.07 10.45
CA THR A 102 -6.42 -3.73 9.47
C THR A 102 -5.42 -2.74 8.86
N LEU A 103 -5.83 -1.51 8.57
CA LEU A 103 -4.95 -0.46 8.08
C LEU A 103 -3.87 -0.08 9.11
N LYS A 104 -4.23 0.04 10.39
CA LYS A 104 -3.24 0.26 11.47
C LYS A 104 -2.20 -0.86 11.50
N ARG A 105 -2.65 -2.13 11.45
CA ARG A 105 -1.74 -3.28 11.39
C ARG A 105 -0.86 -3.28 10.15
N ILE A 106 -1.38 -2.91 8.98
CA ILE A 106 -0.56 -2.72 7.77
C ILE A 106 0.56 -1.71 8.04
N THR A 107 0.28 -0.58 8.67
CA THR A 107 1.31 0.43 8.95
C THR A 107 2.31 0.04 10.03
N GLN A 108 1.94 -0.84 10.97
CA GLN A 108 2.74 -1.19 12.15
C GLN A 108 3.52 -2.50 11.99
N ASP A 109 2.90 -3.51 11.39
CA ASP A 109 3.40 -4.90 11.38
C ASP A 109 4.06 -5.29 10.05
N SER A 110 3.77 -4.56 8.96
CA SER A 110 4.34 -4.87 7.65
C SER A 110 5.85 -4.57 7.60
N ALA A 111 6.57 -5.27 6.72
CA ALA A 111 8.00 -5.02 6.49
C ALA A 111 8.27 -3.74 5.69
N GLY A 112 7.27 -3.25 4.98
CA GLY A 112 7.37 -2.09 4.13
C GLY A 112 6.04 -1.76 3.51
N LEU A 113 5.80 -0.46 3.32
CA LEU A 113 4.58 0.06 2.73
C LEU A 113 4.93 1.06 1.62
N LEU A 114 4.43 0.78 0.42
CA LEU A 114 4.37 1.72 -0.69
C LEU A 114 2.91 2.10 -0.90
N TRP A 115 2.57 3.36 -0.61
CA TRP A 115 1.21 3.88 -0.78
C TRP A 115 1.12 4.77 -2.01
N ILE A 116 0.28 4.39 -2.97
CA ILE A 116 0.09 5.10 -4.22
C ILE A 116 -1.21 5.88 -4.15
N THR A 117 -1.10 7.20 -4.17
CA THR A 117 -2.22 8.15 -4.15
C THR A 117 -2.08 9.13 -5.32
N ARG A 118 -3.19 9.69 -5.81
CA ARG A 118 -3.16 10.83 -6.74
C ARG A 118 -2.83 12.16 -6.03
N GLY A 119 -2.74 12.13 -4.70
CA GLY A 119 -2.54 13.30 -3.86
C GLY A 119 -3.78 14.19 -3.80
N ALA A 120 -3.76 15.16 -2.89
CA ALA A 120 -4.77 16.20 -2.86
C ALA A 120 -4.59 17.19 -4.01
N ASN A 121 -5.69 17.58 -4.63
CA ASN A 121 -5.76 18.80 -5.45
C ASN A 121 -6.85 19.73 -4.86
N ARG A 122 -7.00 20.93 -5.43
CA ARG A 122 -7.96 21.93 -4.92
C ARG A 122 -9.41 21.44 -4.84
N THR A 123 -9.78 20.39 -5.58
CA THR A 123 -11.14 19.83 -5.60
C THR A 123 -11.25 18.48 -4.87
N HIS A 124 -10.13 17.88 -4.48
CA HIS A 124 -10.05 16.54 -3.87
C HIS A 124 -9.04 16.52 -2.73
N SER A 125 -9.22 17.39 -1.73
CA SER A 125 -8.35 17.47 -0.54
C SER A 125 -8.32 16.17 0.27
N GLU A 126 -9.42 15.41 0.21
CA GLU A 126 -9.64 14.16 0.92
C GLU A 126 -8.68 13.03 0.49
N LEU A 127 -8.05 13.13 -0.69
CA LEU A 127 -7.04 12.17 -1.16
C LEU A 127 -5.66 12.35 -0.50
N ALA A 128 -5.47 13.38 0.33
CA ALA A 128 -4.30 13.53 1.19
C ALA A 128 -4.49 12.96 2.60
N MET A 129 -5.68 12.47 2.96
CA MET A 129 -5.96 12.06 4.34
C MET A 129 -5.05 10.90 4.80
N PHE A 130 -4.66 9.97 3.91
CA PHE A 130 -3.68 8.95 4.28
C PHE A 130 -2.31 9.54 4.61
N GLN A 131 -1.91 10.64 3.99
CA GLN A 131 -0.62 11.28 4.29
C GLN A 131 -0.60 11.82 5.73
N ASP A 132 -1.69 12.43 6.16
CA ASP A 132 -1.84 12.93 7.53
C ASP A 132 -1.93 11.78 8.53
N LEU A 133 -2.64 10.70 8.18
CA LEU A 133 -2.70 9.48 8.98
C LEU A 133 -1.30 8.86 9.14
N ALA A 134 -0.56 8.67 8.04
CA ALA A 134 0.78 8.09 8.07
C ALA A 134 1.77 8.93 8.88
N ARG A 135 1.58 10.25 8.94
CA ARG A 135 2.37 11.12 9.84
C ARG A 135 2.04 10.92 11.31
N THR A 136 0.77 10.63 11.62
CA THR A 136 0.29 10.42 13.00
C THR A 136 0.64 9.03 13.54
N LEU A 137 0.82 8.05 12.65
CA LEU A 137 1.15 6.66 13.01
C LEU A 137 2.66 6.41 13.24
N ARG A 138 3.51 7.41 13.00
CA ARG A 138 4.94 7.39 13.37
C ARG A 138 5.12 7.86 14.81
#